data_AF-A0A1V2Q5Q1-F1
#
_entry.id   AF-A0A1V2Q5Q1-F1
#
_cell.length_a   1.000
_cell.length_b   1.000
_cell.length_c   1.000
_cell.angle_alpha   90.00
_cell.angle_beta   90.00
_cell.angle_gamma   90.00
#
_symmetry.space_group_name_H-M   'P 1'
#
loop_
_entity.id
_entity.type
_entity.pdbx_description
1 polymer ?
#
loop_
_entity_poly.entity_id
_entity_poly.type
_entity_poly.pdbx_seq_one_letter_code
_entity_poly.pdbx_strand_id
1 'polypeptide(L)'
;MTSTLVPTYRMRIEPDEDAENPRKMFEQTANVITVDLREYIPIDDDFGPLADQWRELDNRHDTSTAMRIFERYARVIHGAAVLLEYPSPDGSRAIWYAMPDALNLAYAPEGREAYGLKMLEAERAEYRTWARGEAVGYVIERQAVWLSADTDDVRDSWEEVESCWGFYDEKYAQEEGQRALDALKGEDGQESEESEDDAPSPRVAQVPDEVWTAVVAGPAHLKNVVAATRAKDPDWDVSTLVGEVVMTVVEELRAVDAASLTATLRKTLLREPTSLWGLGWNAALISLLRALDTHERKPEPR
;
A
#
# COMPACT_ATOMS: atom_id res chain seq x y z
N MET A 1 -17.58 46.48 -2.69
CA MET A 1 -17.63 45.37 -1.71
C MET A 1 -17.34 44.11 -2.49
N THR A 2 -16.08 43.69 -2.51
CA THR A 2 -15.66 42.42 -3.10
C THR A 2 -16.03 41.33 -2.11
N SER A 3 -17.16 40.65 -2.35
CA SER A 3 -17.50 39.46 -1.60
C SER A 3 -16.49 38.39 -1.98
N THR A 4 -15.55 38.06 -1.09
CA THR A 4 -14.66 36.91 -1.27
C THR A 4 -15.55 35.68 -1.29
N LEU A 5 -15.72 35.09 -2.47
CA LEU A 5 -16.44 33.81 -2.60
C LEU A 5 -15.57 32.77 -1.92
N VAL A 6 -16.03 32.25 -0.78
CA VAL A 6 -15.41 31.08 -0.16
C VAL A 6 -15.64 29.91 -1.11
N PRO A 7 -14.58 29.22 -1.59
CA PRO A 7 -14.74 28.09 -2.48
C PRO A 7 -15.59 27.01 -1.81
N THR A 8 -16.65 26.59 -2.49
CA THR A 8 -17.52 25.51 -2.01
C THR A 8 -16.93 24.18 -2.51
N TYR A 9 -16.69 23.26 -1.59
CA TYR A 9 -16.28 21.89 -1.91
C TYR A 9 -17.38 20.88 -1.61
N ARG A 10 -17.43 19.79 -2.38
CA ARG A 10 -18.26 18.62 -2.08
C ARG A 10 -17.51 17.33 -2.39
N MET A 11 -17.92 16.27 -1.72
CA MET A 11 -17.42 14.91 -1.98
C MET A 11 -18.60 14.05 -2.45
N ARG A 12 -18.33 13.14 -3.38
CA ARG A 12 -19.25 12.07 -3.78
C ARG A 12 -18.51 10.74 -3.83
N ILE A 13 -19.24 9.66 -3.57
CA ILE A 13 -18.77 8.29 -3.77
C ILE A 13 -19.33 7.79 -5.09
N GLU A 14 -18.50 7.12 -5.87
CA GLU A 14 -18.85 6.59 -7.18
C GLU A 14 -18.45 5.12 -7.31
N PRO A 15 -19.22 4.32 -8.05
CA PRO A 15 -18.77 3.00 -8.49
C PRO A 15 -17.48 3.12 -9.33
N ASP A 16 -16.53 2.22 -9.09
CA ASP A 16 -15.32 2.07 -9.87
C ASP A 16 -15.57 1.08 -11.02
N GLU A 17 -15.88 1.61 -12.20
CA GLU A 17 -16.18 0.81 -13.40
C GLU A 17 -14.96 0.07 -13.96
N ASP A 18 -13.75 0.50 -13.59
CA ASP A 18 -12.48 -0.02 -14.06
C ASP A 18 -11.68 -0.73 -12.95
N ALA A 19 -12.37 -1.16 -11.88
CA ALA A 19 -11.74 -1.80 -10.75
C ALA A 19 -10.94 -3.05 -11.16
N GLU A 20 -9.64 -3.02 -10.90
CA GLU A 20 -8.76 -4.15 -11.12
C GLU A 20 -9.01 -5.25 -10.08
N ASN A 21 -8.78 -6.51 -10.48
CA ASN A 21 -8.92 -7.65 -9.56
C ASN A 21 -7.90 -7.50 -8.42
N PRO A 22 -8.33 -7.44 -7.14
CA PRO A 22 -7.41 -7.26 -6.00
C PRO A 22 -6.35 -8.36 -5.96
N ARG A 23 -6.65 -9.53 -6.52
CA ARG A 23 -5.73 -10.66 -6.62
C ARG A 23 -4.58 -10.49 -7.60
N LYS A 24 -4.67 -9.52 -8.51
CA LYS A 24 -3.59 -9.19 -9.48
C LYS A 24 -2.72 -8.02 -9.02
N MET A 25 -3.21 -7.21 -8.09
CA MET A 25 -2.55 -5.96 -7.69
C MET A 25 -1.68 -6.07 -6.44
N PHE A 26 -2.00 -6.99 -5.53
CA PHE A 26 -1.33 -7.08 -4.23
C PHE A 26 -0.61 -8.42 -4.04
N GLU A 27 0.40 -8.43 -3.16
CA GLU A 27 1.00 -9.67 -2.62
C GLU A 27 -0.04 -10.39 -1.76
N GLN A 28 -0.95 -11.09 -2.43
CA GLN A 28 -2.00 -11.81 -1.73
C GLN A 28 -1.42 -12.99 -0.96
N THR A 29 -1.94 -13.20 0.24
CA THR A 29 -1.46 -14.24 1.15
C THR A 29 -2.31 -15.51 1.01
N ALA A 30 -3.59 -15.39 0.64
CA ALA A 30 -4.44 -16.54 0.39
C ALA A 30 -4.09 -17.24 -0.93
N ASN A 31 -4.24 -18.56 -0.92
CA ASN A 31 -4.36 -19.39 -2.09
C ASN A 31 -5.83 -19.80 -2.21
N VAL A 32 -6.36 -19.81 -3.43
CA VAL A 32 -7.78 -20.13 -3.64
C VAL A 32 -7.94 -21.32 -4.57
N ILE A 33 -8.68 -22.33 -4.10
CA ILE A 33 -9.16 -23.43 -4.95
C ILE A 33 -10.61 -23.13 -5.29
N THR A 34 -10.90 -22.88 -6.56
CA THR A 34 -12.27 -22.73 -7.04
C THR A 34 -12.87 -24.11 -7.35
N VAL A 35 -13.96 -24.44 -6.66
CA VAL A 35 -14.55 -25.79 -6.68
C VAL A 35 -15.74 -25.88 -7.64
N ASP A 36 -16.55 -24.82 -7.72
CA ASP A 36 -17.57 -24.64 -8.76
C ASP A 36 -17.50 -23.21 -9.31
N LEU A 37 -17.44 -23.08 -10.64
CA LEU A 37 -17.12 -21.85 -11.37
C LEU A 37 -18.34 -20.98 -11.70
N ARG A 38 -19.55 -21.34 -11.24
CA ARG A 38 -20.79 -20.69 -11.72
C ARG A 38 -20.81 -19.17 -11.60
N GLU A 39 -20.17 -18.61 -10.57
CA GLU A 39 -20.06 -17.14 -10.38
C GLU A 39 -18.64 -16.66 -9.98
N TYR A 40 -17.65 -17.56 -9.92
CA TYR A 40 -16.24 -17.16 -9.71
C TYR A 40 -15.49 -17.08 -11.03
N ILE A 41 -14.93 -15.91 -11.32
CA ILE A 41 -13.81 -15.80 -12.26
C ILE A 41 -12.66 -16.65 -11.66
N PRO A 42 -12.00 -17.54 -12.43
CA PRO A 42 -10.86 -18.31 -11.94
C PRO A 42 -9.86 -17.38 -11.27
N ILE A 43 -9.64 -17.61 -9.97
CA ILE A 43 -8.93 -16.66 -9.10
C ILE A 43 -7.41 -16.85 -9.23
N ASP A 44 -6.97 -18.12 -9.25
CA ASP A 44 -5.57 -18.51 -9.36
C ASP A 44 -5.45 -19.68 -10.34
N ASP A 45 -4.51 -19.59 -11.30
CA ASP A 45 -4.28 -20.66 -12.28
C ASP A 45 -3.60 -21.89 -11.64
N ASP A 46 -2.88 -21.71 -10.53
CA ASP A 46 -2.08 -22.76 -9.90
C ASP A 46 -2.73 -23.37 -8.64
N PHE A 47 -3.75 -22.72 -8.06
CA PHE A 47 -4.40 -23.06 -6.78
C PHE A 47 -3.44 -23.16 -5.58
N GLY A 48 -2.22 -22.62 -5.71
CA GLY A 48 -1.20 -22.65 -4.66
C GLY A 48 -0.55 -24.02 -4.37
N PRO A 49 0.22 -24.13 -3.28
CA PRO A 49 1.11 -25.27 -3.01
C PRO A 49 0.39 -26.59 -2.69
N LEU A 50 -0.92 -26.56 -2.39
CA LEU A 50 -1.71 -27.76 -2.08
C LEU A 50 -2.62 -28.20 -3.25
N ALA A 51 -2.43 -27.64 -4.44
CA ALA A 51 -3.25 -27.89 -5.61
C ALA A 51 -3.34 -29.37 -6.01
N ASP A 52 -2.21 -30.08 -6.01
CA ASP A 52 -2.16 -31.49 -6.41
C ASP A 52 -2.91 -32.39 -5.43
N GLN A 53 -2.82 -32.09 -4.13
CA GLN A 53 -3.56 -32.83 -3.09
C GLN A 53 -5.06 -32.57 -3.20
N TRP A 54 -5.47 -31.34 -3.51
CA TRP A 54 -6.86 -31.07 -3.83
C TRP A 54 -7.34 -31.89 -5.03
N ARG A 55 -6.61 -31.87 -6.16
CA ARG A 55 -6.96 -32.63 -7.37
C ARG A 55 -7.08 -34.12 -7.07
N GLU A 56 -6.20 -34.68 -6.24
CA GLU A 56 -6.29 -36.10 -5.84
C GLU A 56 -7.55 -36.40 -5.03
N LEU A 57 -7.92 -35.52 -4.10
CA LEU A 57 -9.11 -35.68 -3.25
C LEU A 57 -10.41 -35.53 -4.06
N ASP A 58 -10.50 -34.51 -4.90
CA ASP A 58 -11.67 -34.23 -5.73
C ASP A 58 -11.93 -35.37 -6.74
N ASN A 59 -10.88 -36.00 -7.25
CA ASN A 59 -11.01 -37.17 -8.13
C ASN A 59 -11.51 -38.44 -7.41
N ARG A 60 -11.35 -38.55 -6.09
CA ARG A 60 -11.64 -39.78 -5.32
C ARG A 60 -12.93 -39.72 -4.52
N HIS A 61 -13.43 -38.52 -4.24
CA HIS A 61 -14.52 -38.28 -3.33
C HIS A 61 -15.53 -37.33 -3.95
N ASP A 62 -16.77 -37.33 -3.45
CA ASP A 62 -17.66 -36.22 -3.76
C ASP A 62 -17.06 -34.91 -3.22
N THR A 63 -17.35 -33.81 -3.90
CA THR A 63 -16.80 -32.49 -3.60
C THR A 63 -16.92 -32.09 -2.13
N SER A 64 -18.07 -32.34 -1.49
CA SER A 64 -18.29 -31.98 -0.09
C SER A 64 -17.40 -32.80 0.86
N THR A 65 -17.22 -34.09 0.56
CA THR A 65 -16.28 -34.95 1.28
C THR A 65 -14.83 -34.53 1.02
N ALA A 66 -14.47 -34.24 -0.22
CA ALA A 66 -13.13 -33.77 -0.60
C ALA A 66 -12.74 -32.48 0.16
N MET A 67 -13.63 -31.47 0.20
CA MET A 67 -13.41 -30.21 0.92
C MET A 67 -13.14 -30.44 2.42
N ARG A 68 -13.93 -31.32 3.07
CA ARG A 68 -13.75 -31.65 4.49
C ARG A 68 -12.45 -32.40 4.78
N ILE A 69 -12.02 -33.28 3.87
CA ILE A 69 -10.73 -33.98 4.01
C ILE A 69 -9.59 -32.98 3.80
N PHE A 70 -9.69 -32.13 2.77
CA PHE A 70 -8.70 -31.11 2.46
C PHE A 70 -8.50 -30.15 3.63
N GLU A 71 -9.58 -29.63 4.23
CA GLU A 71 -9.51 -28.73 5.39
C GLU A 71 -8.71 -29.35 6.53
N ARG A 72 -9.02 -30.61 6.88
CA ARG A 72 -8.30 -31.33 7.94
C ARG A 72 -6.84 -31.57 7.55
N TYR A 73 -6.59 -31.96 6.31
CA TYR A 73 -5.24 -32.20 5.81
C TYR A 73 -4.39 -30.93 5.88
N ALA A 74 -4.88 -29.82 5.32
CA ALA A 74 -4.19 -28.53 5.32
C ALA A 74 -3.98 -27.99 6.74
N ARG A 75 -5.00 -28.03 7.62
CA ARG A 75 -4.87 -27.55 9.00
C ARG A 75 -3.95 -28.42 9.85
N VAL A 76 -4.11 -29.74 9.83
CA VAL A 76 -3.40 -30.65 10.76
C VAL A 76 -1.99 -30.97 10.27
N ILE A 77 -1.81 -31.22 8.98
CA ILE A 77 -0.51 -31.65 8.43
C ILE A 77 0.36 -30.45 8.09
N HIS A 78 -0.24 -29.40 7.51
CA HIS A 78 0.50 -28.24 7.02
C HIS A 78 0.39 -27.01 7.94
N GLY A 79 -0.45 -27.05 8.97
CA GLY A 79 -0.65 -25.92 9.86
C GLY A 79 -1.29 -24.71 9.19
N ALA A 80 -1.91 -24.89 8.02
CA ALA A 80 -2.52 -23.82 7.25
C ALA A 80 -3.78 -23.28 7.94
N ALA A 81 -4.06 -21.99 7.77
CA ALA A 81 -5.39 -21.45 8.01
C ALA A 81 -6.27 -21.81 6.81
N VAL A 82 -7.49 -22.27 7.05
CA VAL A 82 -8.41 -22.70 5.99
C VAL A 82 -9.80 -22.14 6.26
N LEU A 83 -10.34 -21.46 5.26
CA LEU A 83 -11.68 -20.92 5.21
C LEU A 83 -12.45 -21.63 4.09
N LEU A 84 -13.39 -22.47 4.48
CA LEU A 84 -14.25 -23.18 3.53
C LEU A 84 -15.46 -22.33 3.17
N GLU A 85 -15.74 -22.26 1.88
CA GLU A 85 -16.93 -21.62 1.34
C GLU A 85 -17.88 -22.70 0.84
N TYR A 86 -18.80 -23.07 1.73
CA TYR A 86 -19.97 -23.88 1.41
C TYR A 86 -20.98 -23.02 0.66
N PRO A 87 -21.84 -23.61 -0.20
CA PRO A 87 -22.59 -22.88 -1.21
C PRO A 87 -23.20 -21.60 -0.64
N SER A 88 -22.66 -20.46 -1.06
CA SER A 88 -23.22 -19.15 -0.75
C SER A 88 -24.55 -18.98 -1.49
N PRO A 89 -25.31 -17.90 -1.22
CA PRO A 89 -26.54 -17.61 -1.95
C PRO A 89 -26.38 -17.63 -3.49
N ASP A 90 -25.18 -17.32 -3.99
CA ASP A 90 -24.72 -17.40 -5.38
C ASP A 90 -24.38 -18.84 -5.88
N GLY A 91 -24.49 -19.84 -5.01
CA GLY A 91 -24.21 -21.25 -5.32
C GLY A 91 -22.73 -21.59 -5.49
N SER A 92 -21.84 -20.62 -5.30
CA SER A 92 -20.41 -20.79 -5.51
C SER A 92 -19.72 -21.54 -4.36
N ARG A 93 -18.61 -22.23 -4.67
CA ARG A 93 -17.81 -22.99 -3.69
C ARG A 93 -16.34 -22.74 -3.92
N ALA A 94 -15.65 -22.44 -2.83
CA ALA A 94 -14.22 -22.18 -2.83
C ALA A 94 -13.56 -22.69 -1.55
N ILE A 95 -12.25 -22.94 -1.63
CA ILE A 95 -11.40 -23.15 -0.47
C ILE A 95 -10.36 -22.04 -0.48
N TRP A 96 -10.40 -21.21 0.55
CA TRP A 96 -9.41 -20.19 0.81
C TRP A 96 -8.43 -20.74 1.85
N TYR A 97 -7.14 -20.69 1.58
CA TYR A 97 -6.15 -21.17 2.54
C TYR A 97 -4.84 -20.39 2.51
N ALA A 98 -4.22 -20.24 3.68
CA ALA A 98 -2.94 -19.56 3.83
C ALA A 98 -1.94 -20.48 4.54
N MET A 99 -0.77 -20.64 3.93
CA MET A 99 0.31 -21.45 4.48
C MET A 99 1.01 -20.71 5.64
N PRO A 100 1.60 -21.42 6.61
CA PRO A 100 2.21 -20.79 7.78
C PRO A 100 3.32 -19.78 7.49
N ASP A 101 4.05 -19.96 6.39
CA ASP A 101 5.14 -19.11 5.91
C ASP A 101 4.63 -17.80 5.30
N ALA A 102 3.45 -17.84 4.67
CA ALA A 102 2.76 -16.65 4.18
C ALA A 102 2.17 -15.82 5.33
N LEU A 103 1.81 -16.45 6.46
CA LEU A 103 1.29 -15.76 7.63
C LEU A 103 2.43 -15.11 8.44
N ASN A 104 2.59 -13.79 8.34
CA ASN A 104 3.57 -13.06 9.13
C ASN A 104 3.20 -13.03 10.64
N LEU A 105 3.69 -14.01 11.38
CA LEU A 105 3.34 -14.23 12.79
C LEU A 105 3.79 -13.13 13.75
N ALA A 106 4.69 -12.24 13.32
CA ALA A 106 5.08 -11.09 14.14
C ALA A 106 3.87 -10.19 14.48
N TYR A 107 2.82 -10.24 13.66
CA TYR A 107 1.61 -9.43 13.78
C TYR A 107 0.39 -10.20 14.30
N ALA A 108 0.56 -11.43 14.82
CA ALA A 108 -0.55 -12.32 15.19
C ALA A 108 -0.67 -12.55 16.72
N PRO A 109 -1.12 -11.56 17.51
CA PRO A 109 -1.24 -11.68 18.97
C PRO A 109 -2.27 -12.72 19.43
N GLU A 110 -3.23 -13.06 18.57
CA GLU A 110 -4.31 -14.03 18.83
C GLU A 110 -3.94 -15.47 18.43
N GLY A 111 -2.71 -15.68 17.96
CA GLY A 111 -2.24 -16.96 17.41
C GLY A 111 -2.45 -17.07 15.90
N ARG A 112 -1.66 -17.97 15.29
CA ARG A 112 -1.55 -18.16 13.83
C ARG A 112 -2.89 -18.41 13.15
N GLU A 113 -3.69 -19.32 13.70
CA GLU A 113 -4.92 -19.76 13.05
C GLU A 113 -5.99 -18.66 13.07
N ALA A 114 -6.20 -18.01 14.22
CA ALA A 114 -7.17 -16.91 14.34
C ALA A 114 -6.79 -15.73 13.43
N TYR A 115 -5.50 -15.36 13.40
CA TYR A 115 -5.00 -14.33 12.49
C TYR A 115 -5.18 -14.70 11.03
N GLY A 116 -4.79 -15.93 10.66
CA GLY A 116 -4.94 -16.41 9.28
C GLY A 116 -6.40 -16.44 8.83
N LEU A 117 -7.34 -16.85 9.68
CA LEU A 117 -8.77 -16.82 9.36
C LEU A 117 -9.28 -15.39 9.12
N LYS A 118 -8.91 -14.42 9.97
CA LYS A 118 -9.31 -13.01 9.78
C LYS A 118 -8.76 -12.44 8.47
N MET A 119 -7.52 -12.77 8.13
CA MET A 119 -6.91 -12.35 6.87
C MET A 119 -7.64 -12.98 5.67
N LEU A 120 -7.90 -14.29 5.71
CA LEU A 120 -8.65 -14.97 4.65
C LEU A 120 -10.07 -14.41 4.48
N GLU A 121 -10.73 -14.03 5.58
CA GLU A 121 -12.04 -13.38 5.55
C GLU A 121 -11.98 -11.99 4.90
N ALA A 122 -10.93 -11.21 5.18
CA ALA A 122 -10.71 -9.90 4.57
C ALA A 122 -10.43 -10.00 3.07
N GLU A 123 -9.45 -10.82 2.64
CA GLU A 123 -9.13 -11.02 1.22
C GLU A 123 -10.35 -11.54 0.43
N ARG A 124 -11.12 -12.48 1.02
CA ARG A 124 -12.36 -12.96 0.41
C ARG A 124 -13.41 -11.85 0.28
N ALA A 125 -13.55 -10.98 1.29
CA ALA A 125 -14.51 -9.89 1.26
C ALA A 125 -14.16 -8.91 0.13
N GLU A 126 -12.91 -8.49 0.02
CA GLU A 126 -12.42 -7.60 -1.05
C GLU A 126 -12.65 -8.20 -2.43
N TYR A 127 -12.28 -9.47 -2.62
CA TYR A 127 -12.51 -10.17 -3.87
C TYR A 127 -14.00 -10.20 -4.25
N ARG A 128 -14.89 -10.43 -3.29
CA ARG A 128 -16.34 -10.46 -3.55
C ARG A 128 -16.90 -9.10 -3.93
N THR A 129 -16.45 -8.03 -3.26
CA THR A 129 -16.82 -6.66 -3.63
C THR A 129 -16.40 -6.39 -5.08
N TRP A 130 -15.17 -6.73 -5.45
CA TRP A 130 -14.71 -6.61 -6.84
C TRP A 130 -15.55 -7.45 -7.81
N ALA A 131 -15.76 -8.74 -7.52
CA ALA A 131 -16.47 -9.66 -8.40
C ALA A 131 -17.94 -9.26 -8.65
N ARG A 132 -18.53 -8.47 -7.75
CA ARG A 132 -19.90 -7.92 -7.88
C ARG A 132 -19.95 -6.56 -8.57
N GLY A 133 -18.81 -5.94 -8.89
CA GLY A 133 -18.75 -4.56 -9.37
C GLY A 133 -19.16 -3.54 -8.30
N GLU A 134 -18.92 -3.86 -7.03
CA GLU A 134 -19.24 -3.02 -5.86
C GLU A 134 -18.02 -2.22 -5.38
N ALA A 135 -16.91 -2.24 -6.13
CA ALA A 135 -15.76 -1.39 -5.86
C ALA A 135 -16.14 0.08 -6.08
N VAL A 136 -15.56 0.97 -5.28
CA VAL A 136 -15.88 2.41 -5.31
C VAL A 136 -14.63 3.29 -5.27
N GLY A 137 -14.81 4.54 -5.64
CA GLY A 137 -13.89 5.63 -5.39
C GLY A 137 -14.59 6.83 -4.77
N TYR A 138 -13.79 7.77 -4.25
CA TYR A 138 -14.28 9.10 -3.90
C TYR A 138 -13.81 10.12 -4.93
N VAL A 139 -14.65 11.11 -5.17
CA VAL A 139 -14.33 12.29 -5.99
C VAL A 139 -14.67 13.54 -5.20
N ILE A 140 -13.69 14.42 -5.05
CA ILE A 140 -13.85 15.74 -4.45
C ILE A 140 -13.90 16.76 -5.56
N GLU A 141 -14.92 17.60 -5.49
CA GLU A 141 -15.17 18.63 -6.50
C GLU A 141 -15.21 20.00 -5.84
N ARG A 142 -14.67 20.99 -6.55
CA ARG A 142 -14.74 22.41 -6.21
C ARG A 142 -15.74 23.10 -7.11
N GLN A 143 -16.55 23.98 -6.53
CA GLN A 143 -17.44 24.85 -7.29
C GLN A 143 -16.60 25.89 -8.03
N ALA A 144 -16.67 25.87 -9.36
CA ALA A 144 -16.05 26.84 -10.23
C ALA A 144 -17.09 27.73 -10.88
N VAL A 145 -16.82 29.03 -10.88
CA VAL A 145 -17.66 30.05 -11.53
C VAL A 145 -16.89 30.56 -12.74
N TRP A 146 -17.45 30.31 -13.92
CA TRP A 146 -16.90 30.74 -15.20
C TRP A 146 -17.61 32.00 -15.66
N LEU A 147 -16.83 33.01 -16.03
CA LEU A 147 -17.33 34.19 -16.71
C LEU A 147 -16.94 34.11 -18.19
N SER A 148 -17.93 34.11 -19.08
CA SER A 148 -17.70 34.21 -20.52
C SER A 148 -17.11 35.57 -20.84
N ALA A 149 -15.96 35.59 -21.52
CA ALA A 149 -15.29 36.83 -21.91
C ALA A 149 -16.07 37.64 -22.95
N ASP A 150 -16.94 37.00 -23.72
CA ASP A 150 -17.61 37.60 -24.89
C ASP A 150 -19.08 37.94 -24.64
N THR A 151 -19.73 37.27 -23.69
CA THR A 151 -21.21 37.34 -23.52
C THR A 151 -21.67 37.79 -22.14
N ASP A 152 -20.76 38.09 -21.21
CA ASP A 152 -21.06 38.33 -19.78
C ASP A 152 -21.86 37.17 -19.13
N ASP A 153 -21.93 36.00 -19.78
CA ASP A 153 -22.62 34.84 -19.24
C ASP A 153 -21.82 34.24 -18.10
N VAL A 154 -22.49 34.05 -16.96
CA VAL A 154 -21.95 33.32 -15.80
C VAL A 154 -22.42 31.88 -15.87
N ARG A 155 -21.49 30.93 -15.73
CA ARG A 155 -21.80 29.50 -15.62
C ARG A 155 -21.13 28.92 -14.38
N ASP A 156 -21.89 28.15 -13.64
CA ASP A 156 -21.36 27.42 -12.48
C ASP A 156 -21.18 25.94 -12.87
N SER A 157 -20.03 25.38 -12.57
CA SER A 157 -19.76 23.94 -12.69
C SER A 157 -19.03 23.41 -11.47
N TRP A 158 -19.07 22.09 -11.30
CA TRP A 158 -18.25 21.40 -10.33
C TRP A 158 -17.07 20.78 -11.07
N GLU A 159 -15.86 21.08 -10.60
CA GLU A 159 -14.62 20.55 -11.17
C GLU A 159 -13.98 19.60 -10.19
N GLU A 160 -13.63 18.42 -10.66
CA GLU A 160 -12.82 17.48 -9.89
C GLU A 160 -11.47 18.11 -9.54
N VAL A 161 -11.14 18.08 -8.25
CA VAL A 161 -9.85 18.55 -7.72
C VAL A 161 -9.02 17.39 -7.18
N GLU A 162 -9.68 16.33 -6.70
CA GLU A 162 -9.03 15.14 -6.18
C GLU A 162 -9.95 13.92 -6.35
N SER A 163 -9.36 12.77 -6.64
CA SER A 163 -10.07 11.50 -6.66
C SER A 163 -9.15 10.35 -6.26
N CYS A 164 -9.73 9.32 -5.66
CA CYS A 164 -9.04 8.08 -5.35
C CYS A 164 -10.00 6.90 -5.53
N TRP A 165 -9.50 5.83 -6.13
CA TRP A 165 -10.27 4.68 -6.64
C TRP A 165 -9.72 3.37 -6.09
N GLY A 166 -10.43 2.27 -6.32
CA GLY A 166 -10.01 0.93 -5.88
C GLY A 166 -10.32 0.61 -4.42
N PHE A 167 -11.35 1.23 -3.82
CA PHE A 167 -11.82 0.86 -2.49
C PHE A 167 -12.83 -0.29 -2.57
N TYR A 168 -12.65 -1.31 -1.73
CA TYR A 168 -13.57 -2.45 -1.60
C TYR A 168 -14.49 -2.37 -0.37
N ASP A 169 -14.45 -1.24 0.34
CA ASP A 169 -15.32 -0.91 1.46
C ASP A 169 -15.78 0.56 1.29
N GLU A 170 -17.07 0.76 1.04
CA GLU A 170 -17.68 2.07 0.82
C GLU A 170 -17.52 3.00 2.04
N LYS A 171 -17.65 2.45 3.25
CA LYS A 171 -17.49 3.24 4.47
C LYS A 171 -16.05 3.72 4.60
N TYR A 172 -15.09 2.85 4.30
CA TYR A 172 -13.68 3.24 4.31
C TYR A 172 -13.37 4.31 3.24
N ALA A 173 -13.89 4.16 2.03
CA ALA A 173 -13.78 5.17 0.97
C ALA A 173 -14.35 6.53 1.41
N GLN A 174 -15.50 6.52 2.09
CA GLN A 174 -16.13 7.72 2.64
C GLN A 174 -15.27 8.39 3.73
N GLU A 175 -14.68 7.60 4.62
CA GLU A 175 -13.79 8.11 5.68
C GLU A 175 -12.52 8.73 5.09
N GLU A 176 -11.88 8.09 4.11
CA GLU A 176 -10.69 8.64 3.45
C GLU A 176 -11.02 9.88 2.61
N GLY A 177 -12.12 9.86 1.85
CA GLY A 177 -12.58 11.02 1.08
C GLY A 177 -12.92 12.22 1.97
N GLN A 178 -13.50 11.97 3.15
CA GLN A 178 -13.78 13.04 4.11
C GLN A 178 -12.50 13.67 4.66
N ARG A 179 -11.45 12.87 4.94
CA ARG A 179 -10.15 13.39 5.37
C ARG A 179 -9.48 14.24 4.29
N ALA A 180 -9.52 13.79 3.03
CA ALA A 180 -9.00 14.54 1.90
C ALA A 180 -9.75 15.88 1.71
N LEU A 181 -11.09 15.85 1.83
CA LEU A 181 -11.92 17.05 1.77
C LEU A 181 -11.58 18.06 2.89
N ASP A 182 -11.36 17.57 4.11
CA ASP A 182 -11.02 18.43 5.25
C ASP A 182 -9.62 19.02 5.11
N ALA A 183 -8.67 18.30 4.50
CA ALA A 183 -7.33 18.81 4.19
C ALA A 183 -7.39 19.98 3.19
N LEU A 184 -8.13 19.81 2.08
CA LEU A 184 -8.30 20.87 1.07
C LEU A 184 -8.92 22.15 1.63
N LYS A 185 -9.91 22.02 2.53
CA LYS A 185 -10.51 23.17 3.22
C LYS A 185 -9.55 23.87 4.17
N GLY A 186 -8.57 23.15 4.72
CA GLY A 186 -7.54 23.69 5.60
C GLY A 186 -6.50 24.52 4.85
N GLU A 187 -6.09 24.08 3.67
CA GLU A 187 -5.08 24.75 2.84
C GLU A 187 -5.59 26.09 2.29
N ASP A 188 -6.82 26.14 1.76
CA ASP A 188 -7.46 27.37 1.29
C ASP A 188 -7.65 28.43 2.39
N GLY A 189 -7.68 27.99 3.65
CA GLY A 189 -7.77 28.88 4.81
C GLY A 189 -6.43 29.54 5.20
N GLN A 190 -5.31 29.02 4.69
CA GLN A 190 -3.95 29.46 5.07
C GLN A 190 -3.26 30.36 4.02
N GLU A 191 -3.85 30.55 2.83
CA GLU A 191 -3.28 31.37 1.74
C GLU A 191 -3.21 32.91 2.00
N SER A 192 -3.25 33.41 3.24
CA SER A 192 -3.21 34.87 3.49
C SER A 192 -2.33 35.39 4.63
N GLU A 193 -1.39 34.59 5.13
CA GLU A 193 -0.32 35.07 6.01
C GLU A 193 1.07 34.65 5.51
N GLU A 194 1.44 35.06 4.29
CA GLU A 194 2.86 35.30 3.99
C GLU A 194 3.33 36.50 4.83
N SER A 195 3.63 36.23 6.09
CA SER A 195 4.58 37.05 6.85
C SER A 195 5.98 36.64 6.39
N GLU A 196 6.71 37.60 5.79
CA GLU A 196 8.16 37.55 5.60
C GLU A 196 8.84 37.53 6.97
N ASP A 197 8.72 36.44 7.73
CA ASP A 197 9.56 36.21 8.89
C ASP A 197 10.53 35.05 8.57
N ASP A 198 11.81 35.42 8.50
CA ASP A 198 13.00 34.56 8.42
C ASP A 198 13.03 33.55 9.58
N ALA A 199 12.16 32.54 9.55
CA ALA A 199 12.23 31.44 10.48
C ALA A 199 13.46 30.58 10.11
N PRO A 200 14.43 30.41 11.03
CA PRO A 200 15.61 29.60 10.76
C PRO A 200 15.18 28.16 10.47
N SER A 201 15.63 27.64 9.33
CA SER A 201 15.38 26.26 8.92
C SER A 201 15.66 25.29 10.09
N PRO A 202 14.78 24.29 10.32
CA PRO A 202 15.03 23.30 11.36
C PRO A 202 16.39 22.66 11.11
N ARG A 203 17.28 22.75 12.11
CA ARG A 203 18.58 22.09 12.05
C ARG A 203 18.33 20.59 12.10
N VAL A 204 18.33 19.95 10.94
CA VAL A 204 18.48 18.50 10.80
C VAL A 204 19.77 18.13 11.54
N ALA A 205 19.65 17.28 12.56
CA ALA A 205 20.81 16.79 13.27
C ALA A 205 21.69 16.04 12.26
N GLN A 206 22.97 16.41 12.15
CA GLN A 206 23.88 15.74 11.24
C GLN A 206 24.00 14.28 11.66
N VAL A 207 23.54 13.37 10.80
CA VAL A 207 23.73 11.93 10.97
C VAL A 207 25.23 11.65 10.98
N PRO A 208 25.80 11.01 12.02
CA PRO A 208 27.23 10.74 12.07
C PRO A 208 27.69 9.86 10.90
N ASP A 209 28.85 10.16 10.31
CA ASP A 209 29.44 9.43 9.15
C ASP A 209 29.58 7.91 9.39
N GLU A 210 29.73 7.51 10.65
CA GLU A 210 29.80 6.11 11.09
C GLU A 210 28.49 5.35 10.79
N VAL A 211 27.35 6.03 10.89
CA VAL A 211 26.02 5.47 10.58
C VAL A 211 25.87 5.29 9.08
N TRP A 212 26.26 6.28 8.28
CA TRP A 212 26.25 6.19 6.82
C TRP A 212 27.11 5.04 6.29
N THR A 213 28.33 4.92 6.82
CA THR A 213 29.25 3.83 6.44
C THR A 213 28.65 2.45 6.73
N ALA A 214 27.91 2.32 7.84
CA ALA A 214 27.27 1.06 8.23
C ALA A 214 26.03 0.70 7.40
N VAL A 215 25.26 1.70 6.97
CA VAL A 215 24.13 1.52 6.03
C VAL A 215 24.66 0.96 4.71
N VAL A 216 25.76 1.51 4.19
CA VAL A 216 26.39 1.06 2.94
C VAL A 216 26.99 -0.35 3.07
N ALA A 217 27.57 -0.68 4.21
CA ALA A 217 28.18 -1.99 4.48
C ALA A 217 27.15 -3.12 4.72
N GLY A 218 25.86 -2.81 4.77
CA GLY A 218 24.76 -3.76 4.80
C GLY A 218 24.27 -4.17 6.19
N PRO A 219 23.25 -5.06 6.26
CA PRO A 219 22.42 -5.24 7.47
C PRO A 219 23.16 -5.73 8.71
N ALA A 220 24.25 -6.49 8.51
CA ALA A 220 25.08 -6.98 9.61
C ALA A 220 25.91 -5.86 10.28
N HIS A 221 26.33 -4.85 9.51
CA HIS A 221 27.04 -3.68 10.02
C HIS A 221 26.10 -2.70 10.72
N LEU A 222 24.89 -2.51 10.17
CA LEU A 222 23.87 -1.65 10.77
C LEU A 222 23.53 -2.07 12.21
N LYS A 223 23.39 -3.38 12.47
CA LYS A 223 23.15 -3.91 13.82
C LYS A 223 24.25 -3.56 14.81
N ASN A 224 25.51 -3.61 14.37
CA ASN A 224 26.66 -3.32 15.22
C ASN A 224 26.76 -1.82 15.53
N VAL A 225 26.43 -0.96 14.57
CA VAL A 225 26.42 0.50 14.79
C VAL A 225 25.25 0.93 15.65
N VAL A 226 24.05 0.39 15.45
CA VAL A 226 22.91 0.61 16.35
C VAL A 226 23.25 0.23 17.80
N ALA A 227 23.88 -0.93 18.00
CA ALA A 227 24.32 -1.38 19.32
C ALA A 227 25.39 -0.46 19.93
N ALA A 228 26.34 0.03 19.13
CA ALA A 228 27.38 0.94 19.58
C ALA A 228 26.86 2.35 19.90
N THR A 229 25.91 2.87 19.12
CA THR A 229 25.28 4.18 19.34
C THR A 229 24.41 4.15 20.59
N ARG A 230 23.60 3.11 20.78
CA ARG A 230 22.78 2.93 22.00
C ARG A 230 23.61 2.81 23.28
N ALA A 231 24.84 2.29 23.17
CA ALA A 231 25.76 2.24 24.30
C ALA A 231 26.32 3.62 24.68
N LYS A 232 26.35 4.57 23.74
CA LYS A 232 26.80 5.96 23.96
C LYS A 232 25.65 6.89 24.36
N ASP A 233 24.46 6.66 23.81
CA ASP A 233 23.24 7.42 24.09
C ASP A 233 22.05 6.44 24.26
N PRO A 234 21.66 6.12 25.51
CA PRO A 234 20.63 5.13 25.80
C PRO A 234 19.22 5.52 25.33
N ASP A 235 18.98 6.82 25.13
CA ASP A 235 17.66 7.36 24.78
C ASP A 235 17.38 7.26 23.27
N TRP A 236 18.37 6.84 22.47
CA TRP A 236 18.20 6.55 21.04
C TRP A 236 17.53 5.19 20.82
N ASP A 237 16.29 5.23 20.37
CA ASP A 237 15.53 4.06 19.90
C ASP A 237 15.78 3.81 18.40
N VAL A 238 15.79 2.54 17.99
CA VAL A 238 16.06 2.11 16.61
C VAL A 238 15.11 2.77 15.61
N SER A 239 13.86 3.01 16.02
CA SER A 239 12.82 3.66 15.23
C SER A 239 13.16 5.13 14.97
N THR A 240 13.70 5.84 15.96
CA THR A 240 14.19 7.22 15.81
C THR A 240 15.37 7.29 14.84
N LEU A 241 16.35 6.39 14.98
CA LEU A 241 17.50 6.33 14.07
C LEU A 241 17.08 6.03 12.63
N VAL A 242 16.20 5.06 12.45
CA VAL A 242 15.66 4.71 11.12
C VAL A 242 14.89 5.88 10.54
N GLY A 243 14.08 6.57 11.35
CA GLY A 243 13.38 7.78 10.95
C GLY A 243 14.31 8.89 10.48
N GLU A 244 15.35 9.22 11.25
CA GLU A 244 16.30 10.27 10.90
C GLU A 244 17.14 9.93 9.66
N VAL A 245 17.58 8.67 9.52
CA VAL A 245 18.31 8.21 8.32
C VAL A 245 17.41 8.30 7.08
N VAL A 246 16.14 7.89 7.19
CA VAL A 246 15.17 7.99 6.08
C VAL A 246 14.94 9.45 5.70
N MET A 247 14.73 10.34 6.66
CA MET A 247 14.53 11.76 6.40
C MET A 247 15.76 12.40 5.75
N THR A 248 16.96 12.07 6.21
CA THR A 248 18.20 12.57 5.63
C THR A 248 18.39 12.07 4.19
N VAL A 249 18.12 10.79 3.91
CA VAL A 249 18.14 10.23 2.54
C VAL A 249 17.15 10.96 1.63
N VAL A 250 15.93 11.24 2.13
CA VAL A 250 14.90 11.96 1.37
C VAL A 250 15.33 13.40 1.08
N GLU A 251 15.94 14.10 2.03
CA GLU A 251 16.45 15.46 1.84
C GLU A 251 17.62 15.52 0.85
N GLU A 252 18.57 14.60 0.95
CA GLU A 252 19.66 14.47 -0.02
C GLU A 252 19.12 14.13 -1.43
N LEU A 253 18.12 13.25 -1.54
CA LEU A 253 17.46 12.94 -2.81
C LEU A 253 16.68 14.14 -3.39
N ARG A 254 16.15 15.03 -2.55
CA ARG A 254 15.54 16.30 -2.98
C ARG A 254 16.58 17.29 -3.49
N ALA A 255 17.82 17.22 -3.00
CA ALA A 255 18.94 18.05 -3.43
C ALA A 255 19.61 17.53 -4.71
N VAL A 256 19.45 16.25 -5.06
CA VAL A 256 19.93 15.68 -6.33
C VAL A 256 19.10 16.22 -7.50
N ASP A 257 19.76 16.79 -8.50
CA ASP A 257 19.11 17.29 -9.73
C ASP A 257 18.22 16.22 -10.35
N ALA A 258 16.93 16.55 -10.53
CA ALA A 258 15.88 15.67 -11.02
C ALA A 258 16.18 15.06 -12.40
N ALA A 259 17.07 15.68 -13.19
CA ALA A 259 17.55 15.13 -14.46
C ALA A 259 18.46 13.90 -14.31
N SER A 260 19.02 13.69 -13.12
CA SER A 260 20.00 12.63 -12.81
C SER A 260 19.35 11.33 -12.29
N LEU A 261 18.09 11.40 -11.84
CA LEU A 261 17.34 10.25 -11.37
C LEU A 261 16.61 9.57 -12.53
N THR A 262 16.68 8.24 -12.61
CA THR A 262 15.94 7.51 -13.64
C THR A 262 14.42 7.66 -13.41
N ALA A 263 13.65 7.76 -14.48
CA ALA A 263 12.20 7.99 -14.42
C ALA A 263 11.46 6.93 -13.57
N THR A 264 11.94 5.69 -13.57
CA THR A 264 11.43 4.60 -12.73
C THR A 264 11.65 4.86 -11.25
N LEU A 265 12.85 5.28 -10.86
CA LEU A 265 13.18 5.53 -9.45
C LEU A 265 12.40 6.72 -8.89
N ARG A 266 12.23 7.77 -9.70
CA ARG A 266 11.42 8.95 -9.38
C ARG A 266 9.96 8.59 -9.17
N LYS A 267 9.39 7.74 -10.03
CA LYS A 267 8.00 7.28 -9.93
C LYS A 267 7.78 6.41 -8.69
N THR A 268 8.73 5.56 -8.34
CA THR A 268 8.61 4.68 -7.16
C THR A 268 8.77 5.44 -5.84
N LEU A 269 9.71 6.39 -5.76
CA LEU A 269 9.96 7.15 -4.53
C LEU A 269 8.88 8.17 -4.17
N LEU A 270 8.21 8.75 -5.17
CA LEU A 270 7.23 9.82 -4.96
C LEU A 270 5.79 9.33 -4.75
N ARG A 271 5.47 8.09 -5.14
CA ARG A 271 4.09 7.60 -5.13
C ARG A 271 3.69 6.92 -3.83
N GLU A 272 4.64 6.27 -3.13
CA GLU A 272 4.31 5.48 -1.93
C GLU A 272 5.48 5.42 -0.94
N PRO A 273 5.58 6.37 0.00
CA PRO A 273 6.61 6.36 1.04
C PRO A 273 6.49 5.17 2.02
N THR A 274 5.28 4.60 2.12
CA THR A 274 4.91 3.57 3.11
C THR A 274 5.04 2.13 2.60
N SER A 275 5.14 1.88 1.29
CA SER A 275 5.38 0.52 0.76
C SER A 275 6.84 0.07 0.88
N LEU A 276 7.73 0.96 1.34
CA LEU A 276 9.15 0.68 1.64
C LEU A 276 9.40 -0.10 2.94
N TRP A 277 8.35 -0.45 3.70
CA TRP A 277 8.47 -1.20 4.96
C TRP A 277 8.62 -2.72 4.79
N GLY A 278 8.46 -3.24 3.56
CA GLY A 278 8.71 -4.65 3.21
C GLY A 278 10.15 -4.93 2.79
N LEU A 279 10.49 -6.22 2.63
CA LEU A 279 11.81 -6.76 2.23
C LEU A 279 12.45 -6.10 0.99
N GLY A 280 11.70 -5.32 0.20
CA GLY A 280 12.18 -4.46 -0.89
C GLY A 280 13.18 -3.38 -0.48
N TRP A 281 13.26 -3.00 0.80
CA TRP A 281 14.20 -1.97 1.30
C TRP A 281 15.66 -2.30 1.00
N ASN A 282 16.08 -3.56 1.16
CA ASN A 282 17.45 -3.98 0.85
C ASN A 282 17.74 -3.93 -0.65
N ALA A 283 16.80 -4.34 -1.51
CA ALA A 283 17.02 -4.39 -2.95
C ALA A 283 17.06 -2.98 -3.57
N ALA A 284 16.16 -2.09 -3.14
CA ALA A 284 16.12 -0.70 -3.59
C ALA A 284 17.35 0.08 -3.12
N LEU A 285 17.72 -0.04 -1.84
CA LEU A 285 18.90 0.61 -1.26
C LEU A 285 20.20 0.07 -1.87
N ILE A 286 20.34 -1.25 -2.05
CA ILE A 286 21.53 -1.84 -2.71
C ILE A 286 21.62 -1.41 -4.17
N SER A 287 20.50 -1.30 -4.89
CA SER A 287 20.49 -0.82 -6.28
C SER A 287 20.85 0.65 -6.39
N LEU A 288 20.38 1.48 -5.45
CA LEU A 288 20.72 2.89 -5.34
C LEU A 288 22.20 3.10 -5.02
N LEU A 289 22.74 2.39 -4.02
CA LEU A 289 24.14 2.47 -3.64
C LEU A 289 25.08 2.01 -4.77
N ARG A 290 24.68 0.99 -5.54
CA ARG A 290 25.41 0.56 -6.75
C ARG A 290 25.39 1.62 -7.84
N ALA A 291 24.26 2.31 -8.04
CA ALA A 291 24.14 3.37 -9.04
C ALA A 291 25.03 4.58 -8.70
N LEU A 292 25.13 4.94 -7.42
CA LEU A 292 26.00 6.01 -6.92
C LEU A 292 27.49 5.66 -7.06
N ASP A 293 27.92 4.44 -6.68
CA ASP A 293 29.32 3.98 -6.84
C ASP A 293 29.76 3.92 -8.32
N THR A 294 28.85 3.62 -9.26
CA THR A 294 29.16 3.70 -10.69
C THR A 294 29.31 5.13 -11.22
N HIS A 295 28.74 6.12 -10.55
CA HIS A 295 28.79 7.51 -11.00
C HIS A 295 30.07 8.22 -10.54
N GLU A 296 30.63 7.84 -9.39
CA GLU A 296 31.92 8.35 -8.89
C GLU A 296 33.13 7.80 -9.68
N ARG A 297 32.97 6.67 -10.39
CA ARG A 297 34.07 6.01 -11.12
C ARG A 297 34.21 6.42 -12.59
N LYS A 298 33.68 7.57 -13.01
CA LYS A 298 34.07 8.12 -14.32
C LYS A 298 35.55 8.52 -14.27
N PRO A 299 36.45 7.88 -15.03
CA PRO A 299 37.84 8.31 -15.06
C PRO A 299 37.91 9.72 -15.64
N GLU A 300 38.67 10.60 -15.00
CA GLU A 300 38.98 11.91 -15.55
C GLU A 300 39.51 11.76 -16.99
N PRO A 301 38.98 12.54 -17.95
CA PRO A 301 39.51 12.53 -19.30
C PRO A 301 40.97 13.01 -19.27
N ARG A 302 41.85 12.20 -19.85
CA ARG A 302 43.24 12.59 -20.14
C ARG A 302 43.31 13.62 -21.26
#